data_AF-A0A0Q0AXB1-F1
#
_entry.id   AF-A0A0Q0AXB1-F1
#
_cell.length_a   1.000
_cell.length_b   1.000
_cell.length_c   1.000
_cell.angle_alpha   90.00
_cell.angle_beta   90.00
_cell.angle_gamma   90.00
#
_symmetry.space_group_name_H-M   'P 1'
#
loop_
_entity.id
_entity.type
_entity.pdbx_description
1 polymer ?
#
loop_
_entity_poly.entity_id
_entity_poly.type
_entity_poly.pdbx_seq_one_letter_code
_entity_poly.pdbx_strand_id
1 'polypeptide(L)'
;MPRGDKDKYTVEQKRKASHIEESYEHKGLPKDEAESRSWATVNKQSGGGEEVGGSGPQVSSNKKKTARSDSAKRAAKTRQSHSRTSTSSLESQTKESLMKEARSVGLKGRSRMTKPQLIEVLRK
;
A
#
# COMPACT_ATOMS: atom_id res chain seq x y z
N MET A 1 2.27 10.40 -8.30
CA MET A 1 1.10 10.99 -7.59
C MET A 1 -0.22 10.49 -8.18
N PRO A 2 -1.33 10.44 -7.41
CA PRO A 2 -2.64 10.24 -8.02
C PRO A 2 -2.84 11.34 -9.06
N ARG A 3 -3.05 10.93 -10.32
CA ARG A 3 -3.34 11.85 -11.42
C ARG A 3 -4.77 12.34 -11.23
N GLY A 4 -4.95 13.44 -10.52
CA GLY A 4 -6.27 14.04 -10.33
C GLY A 4 -6.30 15.03 -9.18
N ASP A 5 -7.22 15.97 -9.26
CA ASP A 5 -7.41 16.98 -8.24
C ASP A 5 -7.75 16.36 -6.90
N LYS A 6 -7.15 16.92 -5.85
CA LYS A 6 -7.38 16.49 -4.46
C LYS A 6 -8.75 16.92 -3.94
N ASP A 7 -9.57 17.54 -4.77
CA ASP A 7 -10.92 18.00 -4.45
C ASP A 7 -11.84 16.85 -4.07
N LYS A 8 -11.57 15.65 -4.60
CA LYS A 8 -12.32 14.43 -4.28
C LYS A 8 -11.97 13.83 -2.92
N TYR A 9 -11.09 14.46 -2.15
CA TYR A 9 -10.69 14.00 -0.82
C TYR A 9 -11.27 14.87 0.26
N THR A 10 -11.74 14.21 1.32
CA THR A 10 -12.31 14.88 2.48
C THR A 10 -11.24 15.67 3.22
N VAL A 11 -11.67 16.65 4.01
CA VAL A 11 -10.76 17.42 4.89
C VAL A 11 -9.98 16.49 5.83
N GLU A 12 -10.62 15.43 6.33
CA GLU A 12 -9.95 14.43 7.19
C GLU A 12 -8.85 13.66 6.47
N GLN A 13 -9.07 13.28 5.21
CA GLN A 13 -8.07 12.60 4.40
C GLN A 13 -6.88 13.52 4.12
N LYS A 14 -7.14 14.79 3.78
CA LYS A 14 -6.10 15.81 3.57
C LYS A 14 -5.27 16.04 4.82
N ARG A 15 -5.91 16.20 5.99
CA ARG A 15 -5.23 16.36 7.29
C ARG A 15 -4.36 15.15 7.63
N LYS A 16 -4.86 13.94 7.37
CA LYS A 16 -4.09 12.69 7.59
C LYS A 16 -2.89 12.58 6.66
N ALA A 17 -3.05 12.92 5.39
CA ALA A 17 -1.94 12.92 4.44
C ALA A 17 -0.85 13.92 4.88
N SER A 18 -1.23 15.15 5.23
CA SER A 18 -0.30 16.17 5.71
C SER A 18 0.48 15.72 6.96
N HIS A 19 -0.18 15.09 7.93
CA HIS A 19 0.52 14.60 9.12
C HIS A 19 1.51 13.45 8.83
N ILE A 20 1.19 12.58 7.87
CA ILE A 20 2.10 11.52 7.45
C ILE A 20 3.28 12.09 6.65
N GLU A 21 3.01 13.07 5.79
CA GLU A 21 4.02 13.81 5.01
C GLU A 21 5.04 14.48 5.92
N GLU A 22 4.58 15.25 6.91
CA GLU A 22 5.43 15.89 7.93
C GLU A 22 6.33 14.88 8.64
N SER A 23 5.81 13.69 8.97
CA SER A 23 6.62 12.62 9.57
C SER A 23 7.71 12.08 8.64
N TYR A 24 7.49 12.06 7.32
CA TYR A 24 8.50 11.66 6.35
C TYR A 24 9.52 12.78 6.07
N GLU A 25 9.08 14.04 6.01
CA GLU A 25 9.97 15.20 5.91
C GLU A 25 10.91 15.29 7.11
N HIS A 26 10.41 15.08 8.32
CA HIS A 26 11.24 15.01 9.54
C HIS A 26 12.26 13.84 9.49
N LYS A 27 12.00 12.80 8.69
CA LYS A 27 12.96 11.71 8.44
C LYS A 27 13.95 12.01 7.32
N GLY A 28 13.91 13.21 6.76
CA GLY A 28 14.81 13.68 5.70
C GLY A 28 14.38 13.30 4.29
N LEU A 29 13.14 12.87 4.07
CA LEU A 29 12.66 12.64 2.70
C LEU A 29 12.35 13.97 2.01
N PRO A 30 12.64 14.11 0.70
CA PRO A 30 12.17 15.25 -0.09
C PRO A 30 10.65 15.37 -0.03
N LYS A 31 10.15 16.61 -0.03
CA LYS A 31 8.72 16.92 0.06
C LYS A 31 7.86 16.15 -0.94
N ASP A 32 8.24 16.13 -2.21
CA ASP A 32 7.48 15.44 -3.26
C ASP A 32 7.36 13.92 -3.01
N GLU A 33 8.40 13.32 -2.42
CA GLU A 33 8.41 11.90 -2.07
C GLU A 33 7.61 11.65 -0.79
N ALA A 34 7.75 12.50 0.23
CA ALA A 34 6.98 12.47 1.46
C ALA A 34 5.47 12.57 1.17
N GLU A 35 5.08 13.53 0.34
CA GLU A 35 3.73 13.73 -0.16
C GLU A 35 3.23 12.50 -0.93
N SER A 36 4.05 11.98 -1.85
CA SER A 36 3.67 10.80 -2.63
C SER A 36 3.42 9.58 -1.72
N ARG A 37 4.27 9.37 -0.71
CA ARG A 37 4.13 8.28 0.27
C ARG A 37 2.95 8.49 1.20
N SER A 38 2.65 9.73 1.59
CA SER A 38 1.53 10.06 2.46
C SER A 38 0.19 9.77 1.78
N TRP A 39 0.01 10.25 0.54
CA TRP A 39 -1.19 9.98 -0.26
C TRP A 39 -1.35 8.50 -0.60
N ALA A 40 -0.26 7.79 -0.89
CA ALA A 40 -0.30 6.34 -1.09
C ALA A 40 -0.83 5.61 0.16
N THR A 41 -0.44 6.05 1.36
CA THR A 41 -0.89 5.47 2.62
C THR A 41 -2.38 5.73 2.84
N VAL A 42 -2.84 6.97 2.65
CA VAL A 42 -4.26 7.32 2.77
C VAL A 42 -5.10 6.52 1.77
N ASN A 43 -4.68 6.47 0.50
CA ASN A 43 -5.37 5.73 -0.56
C ASN A 43 -5.42 4.23 -0.29
N LYS A 44 -4.37 3.66 0.29
CA LYS A 44 -4.39 2.25 0.68
C LYS A 44 -5.47 1.96 1.72
N GLN A 45 -5.68 2.88 2.66
CA GLN A 45 -6.64 2.73 3.75
C GLN A 45 -8.08 3.08 3.38
N SER A 46 -8.29 4.05 2.49
CA SER A 46 -9.62 4.52 2.08
C SER A 46 -10.10 3.94 0.75
N GLY A 47 -9.19 3.50 -0.11
CA GLY A 47 -9.49 3.14 -1.50
C GLY A 47 -9.56 4.34 -2.46
N GLY A 48 -9.13 5.52 -2.03
CA GLY A 48 -9.18 6.77 -2.81
C GLY A 48 -9.92 7.88 -2.09
N GLY A 49 -10.23 8.97 -2.80
CA GLY A 49 -10.99 10.11 -2.27
C GLY A 49 -12.40 9.72 -1.85
N GLU A 50 -12.83 10.17 -0.67
CA GLU A 50 -14.12 9.84 -0.06
C GLU A 50 -15.26 10.80 -0.42
N GLU A 51 -14.96 11.92 -1.08
CA GLU A 51 -15.98 12.84 -1.60
C GLU A 51 -16.66 12.29 -2.86
N VAL A 52 -17.74 12.95 -3.26
CA VAL A 52 -18.50 12.62 -4.48
C VAL A 52 -17.57 12.63 -5.71
N GLY A 53 -17.70 11.60 -6.55
CA GLY A 53 -16.84 11.41 -7.73
C GLY A 53 -15.46 10.83 -7.42
N GLY A 54 -15.16 10.52 -6.15
CA GLY A 54 -14.02 9.73 -5.71
C GLY A 54 -14.30 8.22 -5.67
N SER A 55 -13.23 7.41 -5.60
CA SER A 55 -13.34 5.95 -5.55
C SER A 55 -13.50 5.38 -4.13
N GLY A 56 -13.26 6.19 -3.09
CA GLY A 56 -13.34 5.80 -1.69
C GLY A 56 -14.72 5.34 -1.22
N PRO A 57 -15.85 5.92 -1.69
CA PRO A 57 -17.19 5.47 -1.30
C PRO A 57 -17.53 4.07 -1.80
N GLN A 58 -16.92 3.63 -2.91
CA GLN A 58 -17.14 2.29 -3.48
C GLN A 58 -16.48 1.17 -2.66
N VAL A 59 -15.63 1.53 -1.70
CA VAL A 59 -14.92 0.56 -0.85
C VAL A 59 -15.68 0.34 0.44
N SER A 60 -16.05 -0.91 0.71
CA SER A 60 -16.77 -1.27 1.93
C SER A 60 -15.99 -0.94 3.21
N SER A 61 -16.73 -0.62 4.28
CA SER A 61 -16.16 -0.30 5.60
C SER A 61 -15.25 -1.41 6.12
N ASN A 62 -15.66 -2.67 5.98
CA ASN A 62 -14.86 -3.84 6.35
C ASN A 62 -13.54 -3.89 5.59
N LYS A 63 -13.54 -3.59 4.28
CA LYS A 63 -12.31 -3.57 3.47
C LYS A 63 -11.38 -2.41 3.85
N LYS A 64 -11.91 -1.24 4.22
CA LYS A 64 -11.11 -0.14 4.77
C LYS A 64 -10.49 -0.54 6.12
N LYS A 65 -11.26 -1.20 6.99
CA LYS A 65 -10.77 -1.70 8.29
C LYS A 65 -9.65 -2.73 8.12
N THR A 66 -9.83 -3.72 7.25
CA THR A 66 -8.77 -4.71 6.99
C THR A 66 -7.52 -4.06 6.42
N ALA A 67 -7.65 -3.12 5.48
CA ALA A 67 -6.51 -2.38 4.94
C ALA A 67 -5.72 -1.59 6.00
N ARG A 68 -6.42 -0.95 6.95
CA ARG A 68 -5.78 -0.27 8.09
C ARG A 68 -5.05 -1.24 9.02
N SER A 69 -5.71 -2.34 9.40
CA SER A 69 -5.11 -3.38 10.25
C SER A 69 -3.88 -4.00 9.60
N ASP A 70 -3.96 -4.33 8.31
CA ASP A 70 -2.86 -4.86 7.51
C ASP A 70 -1.66 -3.91 7.47
N SER A 71 -1.92 -2.60 7.30
CA SER A 71 -0.87 -1.59 7.28
C SER A 71 -0.15 -1.50 8.62
N ALA A 72 -0.91 -1.54 9.73
CA ALA A 72 -0.36 -1.53 11.08
C ALA A 72 0.47 -2.79 11.37
N LYS A 73 -0.04 -3.98 11.04
CA LYS A 73 0.68 -5.25 11.20
C LYS A 73 2.00 -5.25 10.41
N ARG A 74 1.97 -4.75 9.18
CA ARG A 74 3.18 -4.63 8.34
C ARG A 74 4.20 -3.68 8.95
N ALA A 75 3.78 -2.52 9.45
CA ALA A 75 4.67 -1.57 10.12
C ALA A 75 5.30 -2.16 11.39
N ALA A 76 4.55 -2.95 12.16
CA ALA A 76 5.09 -3.66 13.32
C ALA A 76 6.13 -4.72 12.89
N LYS A 77 5.84 -5.49 11.84
CA LYS A 77 6.73 -6.53 11.35
C LYS A 77 8.06 -5.98 10.80
N THR A 78 8.03 -4.81 10.15
CA THR A 78 9.25 -4.12 9.69
C THR A 78 10.13 -3.64 10.84
N ARG A 79 9.54 -3.25 11.98
CA ARG A 79 10.31 -2.88 13.19
C ARG A 79 11.05 -4.07 13.80
N GLN A 80 10.53 -5.28 13.60
CA GLN A 80 11.16 -6.53 14.01
C GLN A 80 12.22 -7.04 13.01
N SER A 81 12.79 -6.17 12.16
CA SER A 81 13.80 -6.50 11.12
C SER A 81 13.43 -7.59 10.12
N HIS A 82 12.15 -7.94 9.98
CA HIS A 82 11.72 -8.89 8.96
C HIS A 82 11.59 -8.16 7.61
N SER A 83 12.53 -8.42 6.70
CA SER A 83 12.44 -7.90 5.33
C SER A 83 11.17 -8.42 4.65
N ARG A 84 10.47 -7.53 3.95
CA ARG A 84 9.24 -7.87 3.21
C ARG A 84 9.50 -8.91 2.12
N THR A 85 10.69 -8.87 1.51
CA THR A 85 11.15 -9.72 0.42
C THR A 85 11.93 -10.93 0.91
N SER A 86 11.99 -11.18 2.22
CA SER A 86 12.64 -12.39 2.73
C SER A 86 11.88 -13.65 2.27
N THR A 87 12.61 -14.74 2.07
CA THR A 87 12.03 -16.04 1.71
C THR A 87 10.94 -16.46 2.69
N SER A 88 11.21 -16.35 4.00
CA SER A 88 10.25 -16.69 5.06
C SER A 88 8.96 -15.85 5.02
N SER A 89 9.08 -14.57 4.65
CA SER A 89 7.93 -13.69 4.46
C SER A 89 7.08 -14.15 3.27
N LEU A 90 7.72 -14.41 2.12
CA LEU A 90 7.04 -14.83 0.89
C LEU A 90 6.40 -16.23 1.01
N GLU A 91 7.04 -17.16 1.71
CA GLU A 91 6.53 -18.52 1.94
C GLU A 91 5.25 -18.55 2.77
N SER A 92 5.13 -17.66 3.75
CA SER A 92 3.93 -17.54 4.59
C SER A 92 2.69 -16.99 3.84
N GLN A 93 2.89 -16.42 2.64
CA GLN A 93 1.81 -15.84 1.86
C GLN A 93 1.02 -16.88 1.06
N THR A 94 -0.25 -16.57 0.77
CA THR A 94 -1.07 -17.35 -0.17
C THR A 94 -0.62 -17.12 -1.61
N LYS A 95 -0.89 -18.09 -2.51
CA LYS A 95 -0.60 -17.95 -3.95
C LYS A 95 -1.23 -16.68 -4.53
N GLU A 96 -2.46 -16.35 -4.11
CA GLU A 96 -3.15 -15.13 -4.56
C GLU A 96 -2.45 -13.85 -4.12
N SER A 97 -1.92 -13.81 -2.90
CA SER A 97 -1.17 -12.65 -2.39
C SER A 97 0.10 -12.46 -3.22
N LEU A 98 0.83 -13.54 -3.48
CA LEU A 98 2.02 -13.53 -4.34
C LEU A 98 1.69 -13.12 -5.79
N MET A 99 0.54 -13.54 -6.34
CA MET A 99 0.08 -13.07 -7.65
C MET A 99 -0.23 -11.56 -7.68
N LYS A 100 -0.78 -11.00 -6.59
CA LYS A 100 -1.04 -9.56 -6.47
C LYS A 100 0.26 -8.77 -6.36
N GLU A 101 1.22 -9.27 -5.60
CA GLU A 101 2.57 -8.69 -5.49
C GLU A 101 3.28 -8.74 -6.85
N ALA A 102 3.26 -9.89 -7.52
CA ALA A 102 3.76 -10.07 -8.87
C ALA A 102 3.09 -9.14 -9.91
N ARG A 103 1.80 -8.84 -9.75
CA ARG A 103 1.12 -7.84 -10.58
C ARG A 103 1.68 -6.43 -10.35
N SER A 104 1.95 -6.07 -9.10
CA SER A 104 2.46 -4.73 -8.75
C SER A 104 3.87 -4.47 -9.28
N VAL A 105 4.71 -5.51 -9.37
CA VAL A 105 6.05 -5.42 -9.97
C VAL A 105 6.05 -5.67 -11.50
N GLY A 106 4.88 -5.80 -12.12
CA GLY A 106 4.78 -5.93 -13.58
C GLY A 106 5.19 -7.29 -14.15
N LEU A 107 5.22 -8.36 -13.34
CA LEU A 107 5.60 -9.69 -13.82
C LEU A 107 4.56 -10.23 -14.80
N LYS A 108 5.02 -10.42 -16.04
CA LYS A 108 4.29 -11.10 -17.12
C LYS A 108 4.32 -12.61 -16.89
N GLY A 109 3.27 -13.33 -17.30
CA GLY A 109 3.19 -14.78 -17.12
C GLY A 109 2.90 -15.26 -15.69
N ARG A 110 2.78 -14.37 -14.70
CA ARG A 110 2.49 -14.69 -13.29
C ARG A 110 1.29 -15.61 -13.06
N SER A 111 0.29 -15.61 -13.95
CA SER A 111 -0.90 -16.47 -13.86
C SER A 111 -0.60 -17.94 -14.11
N ARG A 112 0.45 -18.25 -14.89
CA ARG A 112 0.90 -19.61 -15.16
C ARG A 112 1.87 -20.14 -14.11
N MET A 113 2.38 -19.28 -13.23
CA MET A 113 3.37 -19.64 -12.23
C MET A 113 2.75 -20.39 -11.04
N THR A 114 3.49 -21.36 -10.52
CA THR A 114 3.18 -22.02 -9.25
C THR A 114 3.59 -21.13 -8.07
N LYS A 115 3.11 -21.44 -6.86
CA LYS A 115 3.51 -20.70 -5.63
C LYS A 115 5.04 -20.63 -5.48
N PRO A 116 5.82 -21.72 -5.57
CA PRO A 116 7.28 -21.65 -5.45
C PRO A 116 7.93 -20.79 -6.55
N GLN A 117 7.46 -20.88 -7.79
CA GLN A 117 7.96 -20.04 -8.88
C GLN A 117 7.69 -18.55 -8.62
N LEU A 118 6.52 -18.20 -8.08
CA LEU A 118 6.23 -16.80 -7.70
C LEU A 118 7.15 -16.30 -6.60
N ILE A 119 7.46 -17.14 -5.59
CA ILE A 119 8.37 -16.80 -4.49
C ILE A 119 9.79 -16.56 -5.03
N GLU A 120 10.27 -17.44 -5.89
CA GLU A 120 11.61 -17.35 -6.48
C GLU A 120 11.79 -16.06 -7.27
N VAL A 121 10.80 -15.69 -8.09
CA VAL A 121 10.84 -14.47 -8.89
C VAL A 121 10.71 -13.21 -8.01
N LEU A 122 9.92 -13.25 -6.95
CA LEU A 122 9.70 -12.10 -6.04
C LEU A 122 10.82 -11.88 -5.02
N ARG A 123 11.75 -12.83 -4.87
CA ARG A 123 12.90 -12.69 -3.97
C ARG A 123 14.01 -11.79 -4.54
N LYS A 124 14.07 -11.60 -5.86
CA LYS A 124 15.03 -10.73 -6.55
C LYS A 124 14.69 -9.25 -6.35
#